data_AF-A0A9D3UPJ2-F1
#
_entry.id   AF-A0A9D3UPJ2-F1
#
_cell.length_a   1.000
_cell.length_b   1.000
_cell.length_c   1.000
_cell.angle_alpha   90.00
_cell.angle_beta   90.00
_cell.angle_gamma   90.00
#
_symmetry.space_group_name_H-M   'P 1'
#
loop_
_entity.id
_entity.type
_entity.pdbx_description
1 polymer ?
#
loop_
_entity_poly.entity_id
_entity_poly.type
_entity_poly.pdbx_seq_one_letter_code
_entity_poly.pdbx_strand_id
1 'polypeptide(L)'
;MATMMALSTRIEELKGELTLCLAAVGKGVSSAALNYEDVPKPKEFVGTRSACDVDNFLWRMENYFHTKGIVDDAVKNRQFYLEFVEEETRLKLQGITQRDTVGKYVREFKELMLQVSDVIKKEALLAF
;
A
#
# COMPACT_ATOMS: atom_id res chain seq x y z
N MET A 1 -11.52 50.09 19.61
CA MET A 1 -10.47 50.04 18.56
C MET A 1 -9.23 49.27 19.00
N ALA A 2 -8.80 49.35 20.27
CA ALA A 2 -7.61 48.63 20.79
C ALA A 2 -7.73 47.09 20.77
N THR A 3 -8.91 46.53 20.98
CA THR A 3 -9.15 45.07 20.98
C THR A 3 -9.03 44.43 19.60
N MET A 4 -9.41 45.16 18.55
CA MET A 4 -9.32 44.71 17.16
C MET A 4 -7.87 44.65 16.68
N MET A 5 -7.03 45.60 17.12
CA MET A 5 -5.59 45.57 16.86
C MET A 5 -4.93 44.40 17.55
N ALA A 6 -5.25 44.14 18.83
CA ALA A 6 -4.70 43.02 19.58
C ALA A 6 -5.03 41.65 18.93
N LEU A 7 -6.24 41.50 18.38
CA LEU A 7 -6.61 40.28 17.65
C LEU A 7 -5.86 40.14 16.32
N SER A 8 -5.70 41.23 15.58
CA SER A 8 -4.97 41.21 14.30
C SER A 8 -3.49 40.87 14.49
N THR A 9 -2.86 41.41 15.53
CA THR A 9 -1.48 41.06 15.90
C THR A 9 -1.33 39.58 16.21
N ARG A 10 -2.28 39.01 16.97
CA ARG A 10 -2.21 37.60 17.37
C ARG A 10 -2.47 36.63 16.21
N ILE A 11 -3.27 37.04 15.22
CA ILE A 11 -3.49 36.29 13.98
C ILE A 11 -2.20 36.22 13.15
N GLU A 12 -1.50 37.35 13.00
CA GLU A 12 -0.23 37.38 12.25
C GLU A 12 0.87 36.59 12.97
N GLU A 13 0.92 36.64 14.30
CA GLU A 13 1.83 35.83 15.12
C GLU A 13 1.60 34.33 14.95
N LEU A 14 0.34 33.87 15.08
CA LEU A 14 -0.03 32.47 14.87
C LEU A 14 0.26 31.98 13.44
N LYS A 15 0.06 32.85 12.44
CA LYS A 15 0.38 32.54 11.05
C LYS A 15 1.89 32.39 10.86
N GLY A 16 2.69 33.24 11.51
CA GLY A 16 4.15 33.12 11.58
C GLY A 16 4.58 31.79 12.19
N GLU A 17 4.05 31.41 13.35
CA GLU A 17 4.36 30.15 14.01
C GLU A 17 3.97 28.93 13.16
N LEU A 18 2.80 28.96 12.51
CA LEU A 18 2.36 27.89 11.63
C LEU A 18 3.30 27.71 10.42
N THR A 19 3.76 28.81 9.82
CA THR A 19 4.72 28.74 8.70
C THR A 19 6.08 28.20 9.13
N LEU A 20 6.55 28.54 10.34
CA LEU A 20 7.79 28.03 10.89
C LEU A 20 7.69 26.54 11.25
N CYS A 21 6.54 26.11 11.78
CA CYS A 21 6.24 24.72 12.06
C CYS A 21 6.15 23.88 10.77
N LEU A 22 5.44 24.38 9.75
CA LEU A 22 5.39 23.78 8.41
C LEU A 22 6.78 23.69 7.76
N ALA A 23 7.62 24.73 7.89
CA ALA A 23 8.98 24.72 7.38
C ALA A 23 9.91 23.75 8.13
N ALA A 24 9.69 23.57 9.44
CA ALA A 24 10.39 22.57 10.25
C ALA A 24 9.96 21.14 9.88
N VAL A 25 8.67 20.93 9.61
CA VAL A 25 8.14 19.66 9.05
C VAL A 25 8.74 19.37 7.67
N GLY A 26 8.98 20.41 6.85
CA GLY A 26 9.64 20.28 5.55
C GLY A 26 11.13 19.87 5.58
N LYS A 27 11.78 19.88 6.75
CA LYS A 27 13.13 19.31 6.94
C LYS A 27 13.10 17.90 7.54
N GLY A 28 11.92 17.42 7.90
CA GLY A 28 11.66 16.11 8.49
C GLY A 28 10.70 15.27 7.66
N VAL A 29 10.86 15.29 6.34
CA VAL A 29 10.69 14.20 5.36
C VAL A 29 10.90 14.90 4.04
N SER A 30 12.11 14.75 3.49
CA SER A 30 12.35 15.11 2.10
C SER A 30 11.27 14.43 1.26
N SER A 31 10.51 15.22 0.51
CA SER A 31 10.05 14.83 -0.81
C SER A 31 11.28 14.70 -1.73
N ALA A 32 12.20 13.82 -1.33
CA ALA A 32 13.08 13.18 -2.28
C ALA A 32 12.14 12.52 -3.27
N ALA A 33 12.39 12.69 -4.56
CA ALA A 33 11.78 11.86 -5.58
C ALA A 33 11.89 10.40 -5.12
N LEU A 34 10.80 9.85 -4.58
CA LEU A 34 10.79 8.50 -4.07
C LEU A 34 10.80 7.65 -5.33
N ASN A 35 11.89 6.93 -5.56
CA ASN A 35 11.87 5.79 -6.45
C ASN A 35 10.82 4.83 -5.86
N TYR A 36 9.59 4.88 -6.36
CA TYR A 36 8.43 4.17 -5.83
C TYR A 36 8.62 2.63 -5.88
N GLU A 37 9.53 2.15 -6.73
CA GLU A 37 9.97 0.76 -6.78
C GLU A 37 10.73 0.27 -5.53
N ASP A 38 11.44 1.15 -4.79
CA ASP A 38 12.36 0.74 -3.73
C ASP A 38 11.73 0.70 -2.32
N VAL A 39 10.43 0.98 -2.19
CA VAL A 39 9.76 0.90 -0.89
C VAL A 39 9.63 -0.57 -0.46
N PRO A 40 10.32 -0.99 0.63
CA PRO A 40 10.31 -2.38 1.04
C PRO A 40 8.92 -2.81 1.49
N LYS A 41 8.46 -3.98 1.03
CA LYS A 41 7.16 -4.54 1.42
C LYS A 41 7.08 -4.74 2.94
N PRO A 42 5.92 -4.47 3.57
CA PRO A 42 5.68 -4.79 4.97
C PRO A 42 5.87 -6.29 5.21
N LYS A 43 6.32 -6.66 6.42
CA LYS A 43 6.34 -8.08 6.79
C LYS A 43 4.91 -8.62 6.84
N GLU A 44 4.74 -9.84 6.37
CA GLU A 44 3.48 -10.56 6.43
C GLU A 44 3.00 -10.72 7.88
N PHE A 45 1.68 -10.66 8.07
CA PHE A 45 1.06 -10.93 9.34
C PHE A 45 0.97 -12.44 9.57
N VAL A 46 1.67 -12.92 10.59
CA VAL A 46 1.77 -14.36 10.89
C VAL A 46 0.54 -14.93 11.64
N GLY A 47 -0.53 -14.15 11.78
CA GLY A 47 -1.80 -14.62 12.36
C GLY A 47 -1.83 -14.69 13.89
N THR A 48 -0.94 -13.97 14.59
CA THR A 48 -0.95 -13.95 16.06
C THR A 48 -2.23 -13.30 16.58
N ARG A 49 -2.91 -13.94 17.55
CA ARG A 49 -4.11 -13.38 18.21
C ARG A 49 -3.75 -12.33 19.27
N SER A 50 -2.98 -11.32 18.86
CA SER A 50 -2.52 -10.22 19.71
C SER A 50 -2.99 -8.90 19.09
N ALA A 51 -3.74 -8.09 19.84
CA ALA A 51 -4.19 -6.78 19.38
C ALA A 51 -3.01 -5.88 18.98
N CYS A 52 -1.93 -5.90 19.78
CA CYS A 52 -0.71 -5.15 19.49
C CYS A 52 -0.07 -5.57 18.16
N ASP A 53 -0.07 -6.86 17.83
CA ASP A 53 0.51 -7.34 16.56
C ASP A 53 -0.35 -6.93 15.36
N VAL A 54 -1.68 -6.92 15.53
CA VAL A 54 -2.62 -6.43 14.52
C VAL A 54 -2.44 -4.93 14.30
N ASP A 55 -2.38 -4.14 15.36
CA ASP A 55 -2.19 -2.69 15.30
C ASP A 55 -0.84 -2.34 14.65
N ASN A 56 0.22 -3.04 15.03
CA ASN A 56 1.55 -2.89 14.42
C ASN A 56 1.53 -3.24 12.93
N PHE A 57 0.79 -4.28 12.53
CA PHE A 57 0.65 -4.63 11.11
C PHE A 57 -0.09 -3.55 10.34
N LEU A 58 -1.23 -3.07 10.84
CA LEU A 58 -2.03 -2.02 10.20
C LEU A 58 -1.22 -0.74 10.01
N TRP A 59 -0.52 -0.30 11.06
CA TRP A 59 0.33 0.89 10.99
C TRP A 59 1.42 0.77 9.91
N ARG A 60 2.05 -0.41 9.78
CA ARG A 60 3.07 -0.67 8.74
C ARG A 60 2.48 -0.66 7.34
N MET A 61 1.26 -1.19 7.17
CA MET A 61 0.53 -1.17 5.90
C MET A 61 0.18 0.25 5.48
N GLU A 62 -0.35 1.06 6.40
CA GLU A 62 -0.67 2.46 6.14
C GLU A 62 0.57 3.27 5.75
N ASN A 63 1.68 3.10 6.49
CA ASN A 63 2.93 3.76 6.18
C ASN A 63 3.53 3.32 4.83
N TYR A 64 3.38 2.04 4.46
CA TYR A 64 3.81 1.55 3.15
C TYR A 64 3.03 2.20 2.00
N PHE A 65 1.71 2.27 2.10
CA PHE A 65 0.92 2.95 1.07
C PHE A 65 1.18 4.45 1.04
N HIS A 66 1.33 5.08 2.21
CA HIS A 66 1.67 6.49 2.32
C HIS A 66 3.02 6.81 1.65
N THR A 67 4.06 6.02 1.94
CA THR A 67 5.38 6.17 1.31
C THR A 67 5.37 5.84 -0.18
N LYS A 68 4.47 4.95 -0.64
CA LYS A 68 4.22 4.73 -2.08
C LYS A 68 3.37 5.82 -2.76
N GLY A 69 2.92 6.84 -2.02
CA GLY A 69 2.06 7.90 -2.55
C GLY A 69 0.63 7.45 -2.87
N ILE A 70 0.21 6.28 -2.36
CA ILE A 70 -1.12 5.73 -2.58
C ILE A 70 -2.03 6.22 -1.45
N VAL A 71 -2.83 7.24 -1.77
CA VAL A 71 -3.74 7.87 -0.81
C VAL A 71 -5.14 7.24 -0.89
N ASP A 72 -5.58 6.89 -2.09
CA ASP A 72 -6.92 6.36 -2.35
C ASP A 72 -7.08 4.92 -1.83
N ASP A 73 -8.07 4.70 -0.96
CA ASP A 73 -8.31 3.42 -0.33
C ASP A 73 -8.79 2.33 -1.29
N ALA A 74 -9.46 2.69 -2.39
CA ALA A 74 -9.82 1.71 -3.42
C ALA A 74 -8.57 1.22 -4.16
N VAL A 75 -7.60 2.11 -4.41
CA VAL A 75 -6.29 1.75 -4.98
C VAL A 75 -5.46 0.91 -4.01
N LYS A 76 -5.44 1.24 -2.71
CA LYS A 76 -4.77 0.42 -1.67
C LYS A 76 -5.34 -1.00 -1.61
N ASN A 77 -6.67 -1.10 -1.53
CA ASN A 77 -7.37 -2.38 -1.52
C ASN A 77 -7.03 -3.19 -2.77
N ARG A 78 -7.11 -2.56 -3.96
CA ARG A 78 -6.79 -3.22 -5.23
C ARG A 78 -5.37 -3.77 -5.27
N GLN A 79 -4.38 -2.97 -4.90
CA GLN A 79 -2.98 -3.43 -4.87
C GLN A 79 -2.82 -4.62 -3.91
N PHE A 80 -3.45 -4.57 -2.74
CA PHE A 80 -3.39 -5.66 -1.79
C PHE A 80 -4.05 -6.94 -2.31
N TYR A 81 -5.23 -6.84 -2.94
CA TYR A 81 -5.92 -7.98 -3.56
C TYR A 81 -5.13 -8.59 -4.71
N LEU A 82 -4.53 -7.76 -5.57
CA LEU A 82 -3.69 -8.22 -6.68
C LEU A 82 -2.46 -8.98 -6.18
N GLU A 83 -1.74 -8.41 -5.21
CA GLU A 83 -0.58 -9.05 -4.61
C GLU A 83 -0.97 -10.35 -3.89
N PHE A 84 -2.12 -10.40 -3.23
CA PHE A 84 -2.64 -11.61 -2.58
C PHE A 84 -2.95 -12.72 -3.59
N VAL A 85 -3.64 -12.40 -4.69
CA VAL A 85 -3.99 -13.38 -5.73
C VAL A 85 -2.75 -13.87 -6.48
N GLU A 86 -1.79 -12.98 -6.75
CA GLU A 86 -0.50 -13.36 -7.34
C GLU A 86 0.27 -14.32 -6.41
N GLU A 87 0.34 -14.03 -5.12
CA GLU A 87 1.02 -14.90 -4.15
C GLU A 87 0.31 -16.26 -4.00
N GLU A 88 -1.02 -16.29 -3.92
CA GLU A 88 -1.77 -17.53 -3.86
C GLU A 88 -1.58 -18.39 -5.12
N THR A 89 -1.62 -17.77 -6.30
CA THR A 89 -1.42 -18.48 -7.57
C THR A 89 0.03 -18.95 -7.74
N ARG A 90 1.02 -18.17 -7.27
CA ARG A 90 2.43 -18.56 -7.21
C ARG A 90 2.66 -19.77 -6.31
N LEU A 91 2.07 -19.78 -5.11
CA LEU A 91 2.15 -20.92 -4.19
C LEU A 91 1.50 -22.17 -4.78
N LYS A 92 0.35 -22.03 -5.47
CA LYS A 92 -0.30 -23.15 -6.20
C LYS A 92 0.56 -23.66 -7.34
N LEU A 93 1.18 -22.77 -8.13
CA LEU A 93 2.11 -23.13 -9.20
C LEU A 93 3.40 -23.78 -8.68
N GLN A 94 3.92 -23.37 -7.53
CA GLN A 94 5.05 -24.03 -6.89
C GLN A 94 4.68 -25.41 -6.32
N GLY A 95 3.42 -25.58 -5.91
CA GLY A 95 2.89 -26.81 -5.35
C GLY A 95 2.41 -27.84 -6.38
N ILE A 96 2.39 -27.51 -7.68
CA ILE A 96 2.03 -28.52 -8.69
C ILE A 96 3.12 -29.59 -8.76
N THR A 97 2.70 -30.84 -8.80
CA THR A 97 3.61 -31.98 -8.94
C THR A 97 2.95 -32.95 -9.90
N GLN A 98 3.72 -33.53 -10.82
CA GLN A 98 3.20 -34.53 -11.74
C GLN A 98 2.87 -35.82 -10.96
N ARG A 99 1.63 -35.92 -10.50
CA ARG A 99 1.12 -37.09 -9.76
C ARG A 99 0.60 -38.21 -10.65
N ASP A 100 0.09 -37.85 -11.83
CA ASP A 100 -0.50 -38.79 -12.81
C ASP A 100 0.23 -38.68 -14.17
N THR A 101 -0.50 -38.41 -15.25
CA THR A 101 0.05 -38.26 -16.60
C THR A 101 0.48 -36.83 -16.89
N VAL A 102 1.45 -36.67 -17.80
CA VAL A 102 1.91 -35.37 -18.31
C VAL A 102 0.74 -34.51 -18.79
N GLY A 103 -0.24 -35.11 -19.46
CA GLY A 103 -1.40 -34.37 -19.98
C GLY A 103 -2.29 -33.76 -18.89
N LYS A 104 -2.39 -34.40 -17.72
CA LYS A 104 -3.15 -33.85 -16.58
C LYS A 104 -2.37 -32.71 -15.91
N TYR A 105 -1.06 -32.91 -15.71
CA TYR A 105 -0.16 -31.85 -15.21
C TYR A 105 -0.20 -30.59 -16.08
N VAL A 106 -0.04 -30.74 -17.41
CA VAL A 106 -0.05 -29.62 -18.35
C VAL A 106 -1.40 -28.90 -18.34
N ARG A 107 -2.50 -29.62 -18.14
CA ARG A 107 -3.85 -29.03 -18.03
C ARG A 107 -3.98 -28.19 -16.76
N GLU A 108 -3.63 -28.74 -15.60
CA GLU A 108 -3.68 -28.02 -14.32
C GLU A 108 -2.76 -26.79 -14.33
N PHE A 109 -1.54 -26.92 -14.86
CA PHE A 109 -0.61 -25.80 -15.04
C PHE A 109 -1.21 -24.71 -15.93
N LYS A 110 -1.77 -25.07 -17.10
CA LYS A 110 -2.39 -24.11 -18.03
C LYS A 110 -3.58 -23.39 -17.40
N GLU A 111 -4.40 -24.11 -16.64
CA GLU A 111 -5.59 -23.56 -16.00
C GLU A 111 -5.22 -22.53 -14.92
N LEU A 112 -4.20 -22.82 -14.11
CA LEU A 112 -3.63 -21.85 -13.16
C LEU A 112 -3.03 -20.62 -13.87
N MET A 113 -2.29 -20.82 -14.97
CA MET A 113 -1.74 -19.70 -15.77
C MET A 113 -2.84 -18.80 -16.37
N LEU A 114 -3.96 -19.38 -16.80
CA LEU A 114 -5.09 -18.62 -17.33
C LEU A 114 -5.80 -17.81 -16.26
N GLN A 115 -5.94 -18.34 -15.03
CA GLN A 115 -6.51 -17.60 -13.91
C GLN A 115 -5.70 -16.33 -13.60
N VAL A 116 -4.36 -16.41 -13.61
CA VAL A 116 -3.48 -15.24 -13.44
C VAL A 116 -3.73 -14.20 -14.54
N SER A 117 -3.79 -14.64 -15.80
CA SER A 117 -4.04 -13.73 -16.93
C SER A 117 -5.41 -13.07 -16.87
N ASP A 118 -6.46 -13.80 -16.47
CA ASP A 118 -7.82 -13.27 -16.36
C ASP A 118 -7.98 -12.29 -15.19
N VAL A 119 -7.31 -12.53 -14.06
CA VAL A 119 -7.29 -11.58 -12.94
C VAL A 119 -6.64 -10.27 -13.38
N ILE A 120 -5.47 -10.35 -14.03
CA ILE A 120 -4.77 -9.16 -14.56
C ILE A 120 -5.62 -8.42 -15.60
N LYS A 121 -6.31 -9.13 -16.49
CA LYS A 121 -7.19 -8.52 -17.51
C LYS A 121 -8.44 -7.88 -16.93
N LYS A 122 -9.11 -8.53 -15.97
CA LYS A 122 -10.29 -7.96 -15.30
C LYS A 122 -9.94 -6.69 -14.55
N GLU A 123 -8.74 -6.62 -13.98
CA GLU A 123 -8.24 -5.42 -13.30
C GLU A 123 -7.94 -4.27 -14.25
N ALA A 124 -7.35 -4.56 -15.43
CA ALA A 124 -7.18 -3.55 -16.49
C ALA A 124 -8.51 -2.97 -16.97
N LEU A 125 -9.60 -3.74 -16.91
CA LEU A 125 -10.96 -3.27 -17.26
C LEU A 125 -11.62 -2.42 -16.17
N LEU A 126 -11.12 -2.47 -14.93
CA LEU A 126 -11.62 -1.70 -13.79
C LEU A 126 -10.78 -0.45 -13.50
N ALA A 127 -9.83 -0.12 -14.38
CA ALA A 127 -8.93 1.02 -14.27
C ALA A 127 -9.35 2.23 -15.14
N PHE A 128 -10.56 2.20 -15.71
CA PHE A 128 -11.20 3.31 -16.44
C PHE A 128 -12.19 4.04 -15.52
#